data_AF-A0A523AMS3-F1
#
_entry.id   AF-A0A523AMS3-F1
#
_cell.length_a   1.000
_cell.length_b   1.000
_cell.length_c   1.000
_cell.angle_alpha   90.00
_cell.angle_beta   90.00
_cell.angle_gamma   90.00
#
_symmetry.space_group_name_H-M   'P 1'
#
loop_
_entity.id
_entity.type
_entity.pdbx_description
1 polymer ?
#
loop_
_entity_poly.entity_id
_entity_poly.type
_entity_poly.pdbx_seq_one_letter_code
_entity_poly.pdbx_strand_id
1 'polypeptide(L)'
;MIISKECEEAKRAIVGKIIENGTLCRSRFGNYLGIDPSFLVVEEPSEAEVAKDYFGERYLSRFREVLNAAVGKLSEKRYTRRVSIPIWRPEDALSQHPPAITEISFLFDERLHLTAYVRSLDCLNYFEPNFRFLSYALNSVAEGAELPAGSIAMLVAVPHIYERDLKRASLISEPKEEVYGHTNLGTHLIEDYLSSAWHSALEVIYNHGKTKETEWDIFEGQKTSKFIHRLFVEVLKPEENRIHDKAPFTERYGIDYAHDYIICADKLLERVGESILKEGEEYTYAERARFCLKDPVKVDQLFEAIEKLKGDRCRRDCYIGISRPWDLTSRDPPCLRGYQFVTSREKLKGIFYMRSNDAYGAMHANMFGFSLLTKYVAELTGFPDYGYAHFAVDAHIYTGFLDSVKEILYPEMKRKGLG
;
A
#
# COMPACT_ATOMS: atom_id res chain seq x y z
N MET A 1 -12.58 4.99 -5.29
CA MET A 1 -12.55 4.99 -3.81
C MET A 1 -13.96 5.21 -3.27
N ILE A 2 -14.32 4.56 -2.17
CA ILE A 2 -15.60 4.79 -1.49
C ILE A 2 -15.32 5.68 -0.29
N ILE A 3 -15.88 6.89 -0.29
CA ILE A 3 -15.83 7.79 0.85
C ILE A 3 -17.21 7.75 1.52
N SER A 4 -17.24 7.50 2.81
CA SER A 4 -18.45 7.40 3.62
C SER A 4 -18.29 8.20 4.89
N LYS A 5 -19.38 8.76 5.40
CA LYS A 5 -19.30 9.54 6.64
C LYS A 5 -19.01 8.63 7.83
N GLU A 6 -19.74 7.51 7.90
CA GLU A 6 -19.77 6.58 9.03
C GLU A 6 -19.37 5.15 8.62
N CYS A 7 -18.93 4.34 9.59
CA CYS A 7 -18.53 2.94 9.39
C CYS A 7 -19.63 2.09 8.74
N GLU A 8 -20.88 2.24 9.18
CA GLU A 8 -22.01 1.45 8.65
C GLU A 8 -22.31 1.78 7.18
N GLU A 9 -22.17 3.04 6.78
CA GLU A 9 -22.33 3.45 5.38
C GLU A 9 -21.21 2.83 4.52
N ALA A 10 -19.96 2.88 4.99
CA ALA A 10 -18.84 2.27 4.28
C ALA A 10 -19.04 0.76 4.08
N LYS A 11 -19.54 0.07 5.12
CA LYS A 11 -19.85 -1.37 5.06
C LYS A 11 -20.93 -1.67 4.02
N ARG A 12 -22.05 -0.95 4.04
CA ARG A 12 -23.15 -1.17 3.08
C ARG A 12 -22.71 -0.86 1.64
N ALA A 13 -21.90 0.17 1.45
CA ALA A 13 -21.33 0.54 0.16
C ALA A 13 -20.40 -0.53 -0.42
N ILE A 14 -19.43 -1.03 0.35
CA ILE A 14 -18.53 -2.09 -0.14
C ILE A 14 -19.27 -3.42 -0.35
N VAL A 15 -20.25 -3.74 0.50
CA VAL A 15 -21.10 -4.93 0.31
C VAL A 15 -21.88 -4.82 -1.00
N GLY A 16 -22.49 -3.66 -1.27
CA GLY A 16 -23.19 -3.43 -2.53
C GLY A 16 -22.28 -3.55 -3.75
N LYS A 17 -21.09 -2.93 -3.70
CA LYS A 17 -20.10 -3.05 -4.78
C LYS A 17 -19.70 -4.50 -5.06
N ILE A 18 -19.56 -5.33 -4.03
CA ILE A 18 -19.26 -6.77 -4.17
C ILE A 18 -20.44 -7.53 -4.78
N ILE A 19 -21.68 -7.23 -4.39
CA ILE A 19 -22.86 -7.88 -4.94
C ILE A 19 -23.05 -7.55 -6.43
N GLU A 20 -22.79 -6.31 -6.84
CA GLU A 20 -22.96 -5.88 -8.23
C GLU A 20 -21.84 -6.36 -9.15
N ASN A 21 -20.58 -6.29 -8.69
CA ASN A 21 -19.40 -6.45 -9.54
C ASN A 21 -18.58 -7.71 -9.22
N GLY A 22 -19.02 -8.48 -8.23
CA GLY A 22 -18.32 -9.63 -7.69
C GLY A 22 -18.11 -10.73 -8.72
N THR A 23 -16.88 -11.23 -8.79
CA THR A 23 -16.55 -12.45 -9.54
C THR A 23 -16.45 -13.62 -8.56
N LEU A 24 -17.00 -14.77 -8.95
CA LEU A 24 -16.94 -15.98 -8.13
C LEU A 24 -15.52 -16.56 -8.12
N CYS A 25 -14.98 -16.75 -6.92
CA CYS A 25 -13.69 -17.39 -6.68
C CYS A 25 -13.83 -18.51 -5.65
N ARG A 26 -13.00 -19.54 -5.78
CA ARG A 26 -12.98 -20.68 -4.84
C ARG A 26 -11.76 -20.58 -3.95
N SER A 27 -11.97 -20.55 -2.63
CA SER A 27 -10.89 -20.65 -1.65
C SER A 27 -11.00 -21.93 -0.82
N ARG A 28 -9.95 -22.21 -0.03
CA ARG A 28 -9.98 -23.23 1.02
C ARG A 28 -11.08 -23.05 2.07
N PHE A 29 -11.68 -21.86 2.19
CA PHE A 29 -12.76 -21.54 3.14
C PHE A 29 -14.16 -21.55 2.51
N GLY A 30 -14.25 -21.97 1.24
CA GLY A 30 -15.47 -21.98 0.44
C GLY A 30 -15.43 -20.95 -0.69
N ASN A 31 -16.51 -20.97 -1.48
CA ASN A 31 -16.74 -20.04 -2.57
C ASN A 31 -17.08 -18.64 -2.02
N TYR A 32 -16.64 -17.61 -2.73
CA TYR A 32 -16.93 -16.23 -2.39
C TYR A 32 -17.05 -15.38 -3.66
N LEU A 33 -17.84 -14.31 -3.58
CA LEU A 33 -17.80 -13.21 -4.53
C LEU A 33 -16.72 -12.24 -4.07
N GLY A 34 -15.76 -11.92 -4.93
CA GLY A 34 -14.71 -10.93 -4.68
C GLY A 34 -14.62 -9.92 -5.81
N ILE A 35 -14.10 -8.73 -5.48
CA ILE A 35 -13.82 -7.67 -6.46
C ILE A 35 -12.34 -7.26 -6.36
N ASP A 36 -11.94 -6.41 -7.30
CA ASP A 36 -10.63 -5.77 -7.31
C ASP A 36 -10.38 -4.92 -6.05
N PRO A 37 -9.11 -4.58 -5.76
CA PRO A 37 -8.76 -3.80 -4.58
C PRO A 37 -9.63 -2.56 -4.44
N SER A 38 -10.11 -2.32 -3.22
CA SER A 38 -11.01 -1.20 -2.96
C SER A 38 -10.43 -0.31 -1.86
N PHE A 39 -10.33 0.97 -2.18
CA PHE A 39 -9.88 2.00 -1.26
C PHE A 39 -11.10 2.65 -0.59
N LEU A 40 -11.23 2.41 0.71
CA LEU A 40 -12.35 2.85 1.55
C LEU A 40 -11.87 3.95 2.50
N VAL A 41 -12.67 4.99 2.68
CA VAL A 41 -12.42 6.07 3.63
C VAL A 41 -13.67 6.33 4.47
N VAL A 42 -13.50 6.38 5.79
CA VAL A 42 -14.53 6.79 6.75
C VAL A 42 -14.11 8.12 7.36
N GLU A 43 -14.91 9.17 7.12
CA GLU A 43 -14.58 10.55 7.49
C GLU A 43 -14.58 10.77 9.00
N GLU A 44 -15.64 10.30 9.66
CA GLU A 44 -15.89 10.49 11.09
C GLU A 44 -15.97 9.09 11.74
N PRO A 45 -14.81 8.43 11.98
CA PRO A 45 -14.83 7.10 12.60
C PRO A 45 -15.38 7.19 14.02
N SER A 46 -16.33 6.33 14.35
CA SER A 46 -16.83 6.22 15.72
C SER A 46 -15.71 5.81 16.68
N GLU A 47 -15.74 6.39 17.89
CA GLU A 47 -14.80 6.06 18.94
C GLU A 47 -14.98 4.60 19.39
N ALA A 48 -13.85 3.92 19.61
CA ALA A 48 -13.84 2.56 20.13
C ALA A 48 -12.90 2.48 21.33
N GLU A 49 -13.46 2.42 22.54
CA GLU A 49 -12.70 2.31 23.79
C GLU A 49 -12.06 0.91 23.98
N VAL A 50 -12.65 -0.12 23.36
CA VAL A 50 -12.19 -1.51 23.51
C VAL A 50 -12.10 -2.18 22.15
N ALA A 51 -10.90 -2.65 21.82
CA ALA A 51 -10.70 -3.64 20.77
C ALA A 51 -10.42 -5.01 21.39
N LYS A 52 -10.83 -6.08 20.69
CA LYS A 52 -10.52 -7.48 21.02
C LYS A 52 -9.93 -8.15 19.79
N ASP A 53 -8.95 -9.01 20.04
CA ASP A 53 -8.45 -9.94 19.03
C ASP A 53 -9.54 -10.99 18.77
N TYR A 54 -9.82 -11.25 17.49
CA TYR A 54 -10.82 -12.23 17.07
C TYR A 54 -10.13 -13.38 16.32
N PHE A 55 -10.60 -14.62 16.53
CA PHE A 55 -10.19 -15.81 15.76
C PHE A 55 -8.68 -16.09 15.69
N GLY A 56 -7.94 -15.73 16.75
CA GLY A 56 -6.49 -15.96 16.83
C GLY A 56 -5.63 -14.91 16.12
N GLU A 57 -6.25 -13.87 15.54
CA GLU A 57 -5.53 -12.70 15.02
C GLU A 57 -4.87 -11.96 16.18
N ARG A 58 -3.60 -11.57 16.03
CA ARG A 58 -2.79 -10.96 17.10
C ARG A 58 -2.61 -9.46 16.88
N TYR A 59 -3.70 -8.74 16.67
CA TYR A 59 -3.64 -7.30 16.37
C TYR A 59 -3.20 -6.48 17.57
N LEU A 60 -3.89 -6.67 18.71
CA LEU A 60 -3.70 -5.87 19.90
C LEU A 60 -2.31 -6.03 20.49
N SER A 61 -1.84 -7.26 20.61
CA SER A 61 -0.52 -7.54 21.19
C SER A 61 0.59 -6.90 20.34
N ARG A 62 0.53 -7.07 19.01
CA ARG A 62 1.51 -6.50 18.07
C ARG A 62 1.43 -4.96 17.98
N PHE A 63 0.24 -4.40 18.13
CA PHE A 63 0.05 -2.94 18.16
C PHE A 63 0.58 -2.34 19.48
N ARG A 64 0.20 -2.91 20.63
CA ARG A 64 0.61 -2.42 21.96
C ARG A 64 2.12 -2.48 22.16
N GLU A 65 2.79 -3.47 21.56
CA GLU A 65 4.26 -3.61 21.55
C GLU A 65 4.96 -2.31 21.11
N VAL A 66 4.40 -1.60 20.12
CA VAL A 66 5.03 -0.44 19.49
C VAL A 66 4.30 0.89 19.73
N LEU A 67 3.18 0.87 20.46
CA LEU A 67 2.33 2.04 20.70
C LEU A 67 3.11 3.22 21.28
N ASN A 68 3.90 2.99 22.33
CA ASN A 68 4.67 4.07 22.98
C ASN A 68 5.70 4.70 22.03
N ALA A 69 6.33 3.89 21.16
CA ALA A 69 7.28 4.38 20.17
C ALA A 69 6.57 5.21 19.08
N ALA A 70 5.39 4.77 18.64
CA ALA A 70 4.57 5.52 17.69
C ALA A 70 4.13 6.88 18.25
N VAL A 71 3.60 6.89 19.48
CA VAL A 71 3.19 8.10 20.21
C VAL A 71 4.36 9.05 20.37
N GLY A 72 5.48 8.59 20.95
CA GLY A 72 6.65 9.43 21.19
C GLY A 72 7.18 10.10 19.92
N LYS A 73 7.16 9.38 18.78
CA LYS A 73 7.61 9.92 17.50
C LYS A 73 6.68 11.01 16.95
N LEU A 74 5.36 10.83 17.09
CA LEU A 74 4.37 11.85 16.69
C LEU A 74 4.39 13.07 17.62
N SER A 75 4.59 12.87 18.93
CA SER A 75 4.75 13.96 19.89
C SER A 75 6.00 14.79 19.59
N GLU A 76 7.12 14.15 19.23
CA GLU A 76 8.35 14.86 18.86
C GLU A 76 8.21 15.56 17.50
N LYS A 77 7.68 14.86 16.50
CA LYS A 77 7.57 15.35 15.11
C LYS A 77 6.22 14.95 14.52
N ARG A 78 5.20 15.78 14.75
CA ARG A 78 3.82 15.51 14.28
C ARG A 78 3.70 15.20 12.78
N TYR A 79 4.53 15.82 11.93
CA TYR A 79 4.52 15.62 10.48
C TYR A 79 5.36 14.41 10.01
N THR A 80 5.88 13.60 10.95
CA THR A 80 6.62 12.39 10.59
C THR A 80 5.78 11.48 9.71
N ARG A 81 6.43 10.97 8.69
CA ARG A 81 5.89 9.97 7.76
C ARG A 81 6.39 8.56 8.09
N ARG A 82 7.04 8.38 9.26
CA ARG A 82 7.74 7.16 9.66
C ARG A 82 6.95 6.31 10.66
N VAL A 83 5.80 6.80 11.14
CA VAL A 83 4.93 6.00 12.01
C VAL A 83 4.03 5.12 11.16
N SER A 84 4.51 3.90 10.95
CA SER A 84 3.77 2.82 10.30
C SER A 84 4.05 1.53 11.03
N ILE A 85 3.00 0.95 11.59
CA ILE A 85 3.02 -0.22 12.45
C ILE A 85 2.79 -1.47 11.60
N PRO A 86 3.83 -2.31 11.41
CA PRO A 86 3.62 -3.61 10.80
C PRO A 86 2.87 -4.48 11.79
N ILE A 87 1.71 -4.98 11.37
CA ILE A 87 1.02 -6.06 12.07
C ILE A 87 1.53 -7.39 11.57
N TRP A 88 1.83 -7.52 10.27
CA TRP A 88 2.44 -8.71 9.69
C TRP A 88 3.83 -9.01 10.28
N ARG A 89 4.16 -10.28 10.41
CA ARG A 89 5.49 -10.81 10.76
C ARG A 89 5.89 -11.88 9.72
N PRO A 90 7.19 -12.09 9.44
CA PRO A 90 7.64 -13.04 8.42
C PRO A 90 7.03 -14.44 8.56
N GLU A 91 6.91 -14.96 9.78
CA GLU A 91 6.32 -16.26 10.07
C GLU A 91 4.84 -16.37 9.70
N ASP A 92 4.11 -15.25 9.57
CA ASP A 92 2.72 -15.25 9.12
C ASP A 92 2.59 -15.75 7.67
N ALA A 93 3.66 -15.65 6.87
CA ALA A 93 3.70 -16.23 5.53
C ALA A 93 3.54 -17.75 5.56
N LEU A 94 3.86 -18.42 6.67
CA LEU A 94 3.68 -19.86 6.85
C LEU A 94 2.36 -20.23 7.54
N SER A 95 1.60 -19.23 8.03
CA SER A 95 0.37 -19.45 8.79
C SER A 95 -0.82 -19.87 7.91
N GLN A 96 -1.70 -20.72 8.45
CA GLN A 96 -3.00 -21.01 7.86
C GLN A 96 -4.04 -19.90 8.13
N HIS A 97 -3.83 -19.09 9.17
CA HIS A 97 -4.73 -18.02 9.57
C HIS A 97 -3.93 -16.74 9.87
N PRO A 98 -3.24 -16.16 8.86
CA PRO A 98 -2.48 -14.94 9.08
C PRO A 98 -3.41 -13.75 9.38
N PRO A 99 -2.91 -12.67 10.01
CA PRO A 99 -3.69 -11.45 10.25
C PRO A 99 -4.25 -10.85 8.96
N ALA A 100 -5.51 -10.39 8.95
CA ALA A 100 -6.10 -9.69 7.79
C ALA A 100 -5.57 -8.26 7.65
N ILE A 101 -5.42 -7.51 8.74
CA ILE A 101 -4.73 -6.22 8.75
C ILE A 101 -3.23 -6.48 8.83
N THR A 102 -2.45 -5.91 7.90
CA THR A 102 -1.02 -6.21 7.78
C THR A 102 -0.11 -5.03 8.13
N GLU A 103 -0.58 -3.81 7.91
CA GLU A 103 0.15 -2.57 8.13
C GLU A 103 -0.83 -1.46 8.52
N ILE A 104 -0.43 -0.57 9.44
CA ILE A 104 -1.21 0.58 9.89
C ILE A 104 -0.31 1.82 9.88
N SER A 105 -0.51 2.71 8.92
CA SER A 105 0.23 3.97 8.82
C SER A 105 -0.55 5.14 9.41
N PHE A 106 0.18 6.07 10.01
CA PHE A 106 -0.35 7.31 10.56
C PHE A 106 0.26 8.50 9.85
N LEU A 107 -0.57 9.49 9.53
CA LEU A 107 -0.13 10.74 8.92
C LEU A 107 -0.93 11.90 9.50
N PHE A 108 -0.25 12.94 9.95
CA PHE A 108 -0.88 14.17 10.41
C PHE A 108 -1.06 15.17 9.26
N ASP A 109 -2.28 15.62 9.05
CA ASP A 109 -2.67 16.73 8.17
C ASP A 109 -3.86 17.45 8.79
N GLU A 110 -3.60 18.48 9.62
CA GLU A 110 -4.57 19.17 10.51
C GLU A 110 -5.16 18.27 11.61
N ARG A 111 -5.39 16.99 11.31
CA ARG A 111 -5.78 15.90 12.18
C ARG A 111 -4.89 14.68 11.94
N LEU A 112 -4.80 13.79 12.92
CA LEU A 112 -4.11 12.52 12.77
C LEU A 112 -5.01 11.53 12.03
N HIS A 113 -4.54 11.06 10.90
CA HIS A 113 -5.26 10.09 10.08
C HIS A 113 -4.60 8.71 10.15
N LEU A 114 -5.42 7.67 10.08
CA LEU A 114 -4.96 6.28 10.02
C LEU A 114 -5.26 5.69 8.64
N THR A 115 -4.33 4.91 8.09
CA THR A 115 -4.54 4.13 6.87
C THR A 115 -4.06 2.69 7.10
N ALA A 116 -4.92 1.71 6.83
CA ALA A 116 -4.59 0.30 6.97
C ALA A 116 -4.49 -0.40 5.62
N TYR A 117 -3.53 -1.32 5.50
CA TYR A 117 -3.53 -2.31 4.42
C TYR A 117 -4.19 -3.60 4.91
N VAL A 118 -5.29 -3.99 4.27
CA VAL A 118 -6.08 -5.17 4.62
C VAL A 118 -5.97 -6.20 3.49
N ARG A 119 -5.24 -7.29 3.73
CA ARG A 119 -4.92 -8.27 2.67
C ARG A 119 -6.14 -9.00 2.11
N SER A 120 -7.18 -9.14 2.92
CA SER A 120 -8.40 -9.89 2.61
C SER A 120 -9.45 -9.58 3.66
N LEU A 121 -10.64 -9.16 3.27
CA LEU A 121 -11.71 -8.82 4.21
C LEU A 121 -13.04 -9.44 3.75
N ASP A 122 -13.64 -10.26 4.61
CA ASP A 122 -15.07 -10.57 4.49
C ASP A 122 -15.84 -9.34 4.96
N CYS A 123 -16.34 -8.59 3.99
CA CYS A 123 -16.94 -7.27 4.20
C CYS A 123 -18.31 -7.35 4.89
N LEU A 124 -18.94 -8.52 4.95
CA LEU A 124 -20.21 -8.67 5.67
C LEU A 124 -19.95 -8.96 7.15
N ASN A 125 -19.18 -9.99 7.43
CA ASN A 125 -19.08 -10.55 8.78
C ASN A 125 -17.93 -9.94 9.60
N TYR A 126 -16.91 -9.39 8.94
CA TYR A 126 -15.65 -9.00 9.60
C TYR A 126 -15.27 -7.53 9.41
N PHE A 127 -16.09 -6.73 8.71
CA PHE A 127 -15.85 -5.31 8.55
C PHE A 127 -15.81 -4.57 9.90
N GLU A 128 -16.88 -4.65 10.69
CA GLU A 128 -17.00 -3.95 11.97
C GLU A 128 -15.93 -4.34 13.00
N PRO A 129 -15.62 -5.64 13.25
CA PRO A 129 -14.56 -6.01 14.19
C PRO A 129 -13.19 -5.43 13.80
N ASN A 130 -12.82 -5.49 12.51
CA ASN A 130 -11.57 -4.92 12.02
C ASN A 130 -11.58 -3.39 12.14
N PHE A 131 -12.68 -2.75 11.75
CA PHE A 131 -12.82 -1.30 11.83
C PHE A 131 -12.75 -0.79 13.28
N ARG A 132 -13.39 -1.47 14.24
CA ARG A 132 -13.29 -1.13 15.67
C ARG A 132 -11.86 -1.19 16.18
N PHE A 133 -11.06 -2.17 15.74
CA PHE A 133 -9.64 -2.20 16.08
C PHE A 133 -8.87 -1.01 15.49
N LEU A 134 -9.18 -0.61 14.24
CA LEU A 134 -8.58 0.59 13.63
C LEU A 134 -9.00 1.88 14.35
N SER A 135 -10.27 2.02 14.75
CA SER A 135 -10.74 3.14 15.59
C SER A 135 -10.00 3.20 16.91
N TYR A 136 -9.87 2.06 17.61
CA TYR A 136 -9.10 1.98 18.85
C TYR A 136 -7.63 2.39 18.64
N ALA A 137 -7.00 1.91 17.56
CA ALA A 137 -5.61 2.24 17.23
C ALA A 137 -5.42 3.73 16.93
N LEU A 138 -6.35 4.34 16.17
CA LEU A 138 -6.34 5.77 15.90
C LEU A 138 -6.45 6.57 17.18
N ASN A 139 -7.46 6.30 18.01
CA ASN A 139 -7.70 7.03 19.24
C ASN A 139 -6.53 6.90 20.22
N SER A 140 -6.02 5.67 20.40
CA SER A 140 -4.87 5.43 21.30
C SER A 140 -3.63 6.24 20.93
N VAL A 141 -3.33 6.36 19.64
CA VAL A 141 -2.17 7.15 19.18
C VAL A 141 -2.47 8.64 19.20
N ALA A 142 -3.67 9.05 18.79
CA ALA A 142 -4.10 10.45 18.77
C ALA A 142 -4.11 11.05 20.19
N GLU A 143 -4.73 10.37 21.15
CA GLU A 143 -4.77 10.77 22.55
C GLU A 143 -3.37 10.82 23.16
N GLY A 144 -2.58 9.75 22.97
CA GLY A 144 -1.21 9.70 23.50
C GLY A 144 -0.30 10.79 22.95
N ALA A 145 -0.50 11.20 21.68
CA ALA A 145 0.29 12.23 21.03
C ALA A 145 -0.32 13.65 21.16
N GLU A 146 -1.46 13.80 21.84
CA GLU A 146 -2.22 15.06 21.96
C GLU A 146 -2.60 15.67 20.59
N LEU A 147 -2.95 14.81 19.62
CA LEU A 147 -3.37 15.22 18.28
C LEU A 147 -4.86 14.94 18.07
N PRO A 148 -5.61 15.82 17.39
CA PRO A 148 -7.01 15.56 17.08
C PRO A 148 -7.14 14.40 16.09
N ALA A 149 -8.00 13.42 16.39
CA ALA A 149 -8.27 12.30 15.49
C ALA A 149 -9.01 12.75 14.21
N GLY A 150 -8.63 12.13 13.09
CA GLY A 150 -9.21 12.35 11.76
C GLY A 150 -9.82 11.08 11.19
N SER A 151 -9.83 10.99 9.86
CA SER A 151 -10.42 9.86 9.13
C SER A 151 -9.59 8.57 9.20
N ILE A 152 -10.28 7.44 9.07
CA ILE A 152 -9.70 6.10 8.87
C ILE A 152 -9.87 5.70 7.42
N ALA A 153 -8.83 5.10 6.84
CA ALA A 153 -8.93 4.49 5.52
C ALA A 153 -8.41 3.06 5.50
N MET A 154 -8.94 2.25 4.59
CA MET A 154 -8.52 0.88 4.34
C MET A 154 -8.27 0.69 2.85
N LEU A 155 -7.06 0.27 2.48
CA LEU A 155 -6.83 -0.37 1.19
C LEU A 155 -7.09 -1.86 1.36
N VAL A 156 -8.25 -2.32 0.90
CA VAL A 156 -8.64 -3.73 0.98
C VAL A 156 -8.23 -4.41 -0.31
N ALA A 157 -7.26 -5.32 -0.25
CA ALA A 157 -6.73 -6.01 -1.43
C ALA A 157 -7.70 -7.05 -2.00
N VAL A 158 -8.41 -7.78 -1.13
CA VAL A 158 -9.44 -8.76 -1.52
C VAL A 158 -10.72 -8.56 -0.71
N PRO A 159 -11.52 -7.53 -1.02
CA PRO A 159 -12.87 -7.39 -0.49
C PRO A 159 -13.76 -8.52 -1.03
N HIS A 160 -14.44 -9.24 -0.14
CA HIS A 160 -15.26 -10.37 -0.54
C HIS A 160 -16.43 -10.65 0.40
N ILE A 161 -17.35 -11.50 -0.07
CA ILE A 161 -18.46 -12.07 0.69
C ILE A 161 -18.59 -13.54 0.31
N TYR A 162 -18.71 -14.43 1.31
CA TYR A 162 -18.88 -15.86 1.02
C TYR A 162 -20.26 -16.16 0.42
N GLU A 163 -20.30 -17.14 -0.47
CA GLU A 163 -21.52 -17.52 -1.21
C GLU A 163 -22.71 -17.84 -0.27
N ARG A 164 -22.41 -18.51 0.86
CA ARG A 164 -23.39 -18.83 1.91
C ARG A 164 -24.10 -17.61 2.52
N ASP A 165 -23.48 -16.43 2.42
CA ASP A 165 -23.94 -15.20 3.04
C ASP A 165 -24.57 -14.21 2.05
N LEU A 166 -24.64 -14.54 0.76
CA LEU A 166 -25.13 -13.61 -0.28
C LEU A 166 -26.54 -13.12 -0.01
N LYS A 167 -27.44 -13.98 0.47
CA LYS A 167 -28.81 -13.56 0.84
C LYS A 167 -28.82 -12.48 1.93
N ARG A 168 -27.95 -12.59 2.93
CA ARG A 168 -27.82 -11.60 4.01
C ARG A 168 -27.18 -10.31 3.48
N ALA A 169 -26.17 -10.43 2.64
CA ALA A 169 -25.49 -9.30 2.03
C ALA A 169 -26.45 -8.48 1.14
N SER A 170 -27.28 -9.12 0.33
CA SER A 170 -28.26 -8.43 -0.53
C SER A 170 -29.28 -7.61 0.26
N LEU A 171 -29.58 -7.95 1.52
CA LEU A 171 -30.52 -7.19 2.36
C LEU A 171 -29.96 -5.87 2.88
N ILE A 172 -28.63 -5.71 2.92
CA ILE A 172 -27.97 -4.49 3.43
C ILE A 172 -27.20 -3.74 2.33
N SER A 173 -27.23 -4.25 1.11
CA SER A 173 -26.47 -3.76 -0.04
C SER A 173 -26.96 -2.37 -0.45
N GLU A 174 -26.12 -1.36 -0.27
CA GLU A 174 -26.37 0.02 -0.74
C GLU A 174 -25.14 0.49 -1.52
N PRO A 175 -24.97 0.07 -2.79
CA PRO A 175 -23.81 0.43 -3.59
C PRO A 175 -23.72 1.95 -3.72
N LYS A 176 -22.49 2.45 -3.63
CA LYS A 176 -22.18 3.88 -3.74
C LYS A 176 -21.24 4.09 -4.92
N GLU A 177 -21.44 5.19 -5.64
CA GLU A 177 -20.52 5.59 -6.70
C GLU A 177 -19.11 5.80 -6.14
N GLU A 178 -18.13 5.33 -6.91
CA GLU A 178 -16.74 5.55 -6.56
C GLU A 178 -16.29 6.95 -6.95
N VAL A 179 -15.52 7.56 -6.06
CA VAL A 179 -14.83 8.82 -6.32
C VAL A 179 -13.48 8.52 -6.99
N TYR A 180 -13.15 9.31 -8.00
CA TYR A 180 -11.89 9.31 -8.73
C TYR A 180 -11.30 10.72 -8.77
N GLY A 181 -10.00 10.84 -8.97
CA GLY A 181 -9.27 12.10 -8.86
C GLY A 181 -8.93 12.47 -7.42
N HIS A 182 -8.63 13.75 -7.20
CA HIS A 182 -8.16 14.27 -5.92
C HIS A 182 -9.31 14.72 -5.00
N THR A 183 -9.19 14.38 -3.72
CA THR A 183 -9.99 14.94 -2.62
C THR A 183 -9.07 15.21 -1.42
N ASN A 184 -9.58 15.94 -0.42
CA ASN A 184 -8.83 16.19 0.82
C ASN A 184 -8.54 14.92 1.64
N LEU A 185 -9.25 13.81 1.39
CA LEU A 185 -9.15 12.58 2.18
C LEU A 185 -8.39 11.45 1.48
N GLY A 186 -8.07 11.65 0.20
CA GLY A 186 -7.41 10.67 -0.65
C GLY A 186 -7.48 11.06 -2.13
N THR A 187 -6.60 10.46 -2.91
CA THR A 187 -6.57 10.58 -4.37
C THR A 187 -6.65 9.18 -4.97
N HIS A 188 -7.53 8.99 -5.95
CA HIS A 188 -7.65 7.72 -6.68
C HIS A 188 -7.49 7.95 -8.18
N LEU A 189 -6.42 7.43 -8.78
CA LEU A 189 -6.11 7.55 -10.20
C LEU A 189 -6.22 6.18 -10.87
N ILE A 190 -6.81 6.15 -12.06
CA ILE A 190 -6.76 4.99 -12.96
C ILE A 190 -6.14 5.45 -14.26
N GLU A 191 -5.08 4.79 -14.66
CA GLU A 191 -4.24 5.19 -15.77
C GLU A 191 -3.89 3.98 -16.63
N ASP A 192 -3.66 4.20 -17.93
CA ASP A 192 -3.34 3.08 -18.83
C ASP A 192 -1.92 2.57 -18.59
N TYR A 193 -0.95 3.47 -18.43
CA TYR A 193 0.48 3.14 -18.44
C TYR A 193 1.19 3.60 -17.16
N LEU A 194 2.35 2.99 -16.86
CA LEU A 194 3.18 3.45 -15.72
C LEU A 194 3.64 4.90 -15.88
N SER A 195 3.93 5.32 -17.12
CA SER A 195 4.36 6.68 -17.44
C SER A 195 3.26 7.73 -17.22
N SER A 196 2.02 7.45 -17.65
CA SER A 196 0.89 8.37 -17.43
C SER A 196 0.50 8.39 -15.95
N ALA A 197 0.52 7.24 -15.29
CA ALA A 197 0.33 7.13 -13.84
C ALA A 197 1.31 7.98 -13.02
N TRP A 198 2.59 7.97 -13.37
CA TRP A 198 3.58 8.83 -12.74
C TRP A 198 3.33 10.32 -13.04
N HIS A 199 3.01 10.66 -14.29
CA HIS A 199 2.71 12.03 -14.68
C HIS A 199 1.52 12.60 -13.92
N SER A 200 0.40 11.87 -13.87
CA SER A 200 -0.81 12.27 -13.15
C SER A 200 -0.56 12.38 -11.65
N ALA A 201 0.29 11.52 -11.06
CA ALA A 201 0.70 11.66 -9.67
C ALA A 201 1.49 12.95 -9.43
N LEU A 202 2.45 13.30 -10.30
CA LEU A 202 3.17 14.58 -10.23
C LEU A 202 2.22 15.77 -10.35
N GLU A 203 1.29 15.74 -11.30
CA GLU A 203 0.33 16.82 -11.53
C GLU A 203 -0.53 17.07 -10.29
N VAL A 204 -1.10 16.01 -9.70
CA VAL A 204 -1.94 16.15 -8.52
C VAL A 204 -1.16 16.70 -7.34
N ILE A 205 0.06 16.21 -7.09
CA ILE A 205 0.89 16.73 -5.98
C ILE A 205 1.28 18.19 -6.24
N TYR A 206 1.68 18.51 -7.47
CA TYR A 206 2.11 19.85 -7.85
C TYR A 206 0.97 20.87 -7.75
N ASN A 207 -0.26 20.51 -8.11
CA ASN A 207 -1.39 21.44 -8.09
C ASN A 207 -2.13 21.50 -6.76
N HIS A 208 -2.30 20.36 -6.09
CA HIS A 208 -3.17 20.25 -4.91
C HIS A 208 -2.44 19.95 -3.59
N GLY A 209 -1.15 19.62 -3.64
CA GLY A 209 -0.42 19.24 -2.45
C GLY A 209 -0.28 20.37 -1.42
N LYS A 210 -0.21 19.98 -0.14
CA LYS A 210 0.10 20.88 0.98
C LYS A 210 1.60 20.86 1.25
N THR A 211 2.16 21.94 1.78
CA THR A 211 3.58 22.01 2.14
C THR A 211 3.79 21.61 3.59
N LYS A 212 4.81 20.78 3.86
CA LYS A 212 5.25 20.46 5.22
C LYS A 212 6.78 20.35 5.31
N GLU A 213 7.27 20.38 6.55
CA GLU A 213 8.67 20.06 6.86
C GLU A 213 8.93 18.55 6.77
N THR A 214 10.16 18.18 6.44
CA THR A 214 10.60 16.79 6.36
C THR A 214 11.59 16.46 7.46
N GLU A 215 11.92 15.16 7.61
CA GLU A 215 12.97 14.69 8.51
C GLU A 215 14.34 14.55 7.81
N TRP A 216 14.52 15.26 6.68
CA TRP A 216 15.71 15.27 5.82
C TRP A 216 16.33 16.67 5.71
N ASP A 217 16.42 17.36 6.84
CA ASP A 217 16.99 18.71 6.97
C ASP A 217 18.47 18.83 6.57
N ILE A 218 19.20 17.71 6.54
CA ILE A 218 20.60 17.65 6.11
C ILE A 218 20.82 17.62 4.60
N PHE A 219 19.77 17.35 3.80
CA PHE A 219 19.88 17.29 2.35
C PHE A 219 19.34 18.58 1.72
N GLU A 220 20.19 19.25 0.94
CA GLU A 220 19.83 20.49 0.26
C GLU A 220 18.59 20.30 -0.62
N GLY A 221 17.63 21.23 -0.52
CA GLY A 221 16.36 21.16 -1.26
C GLY A 221 15.31 20.17 -0.72
N GLN A 222 15.63 19.36 0.30
CA GLN A 222 14.71 18.36 0.86
C GLN A 222 14.11 18.72 2.21
N LYS A 223 14.47 19.88 2.79
CA LYS A 223 13.97 20.36 4.09
C LYS A 223 12.44 20.45 4.14
N THR A 224 11.80 20.76 3.02
CA THR A 224 10.34 20.82 2.88
C THR A 224 9.89 20.05 1.66
N SER A 225 8.63 19.60 1.68
CA SER A 225 8.01 18.90 0.55
C SER A 225 6.57 19.34 0.36
N LYS A 226 6.10 19.33 -0.88
CA LYS A 226 4.69 19.41 -1.24
C LYS A 226 4.13 17.98 -1.31
N PHE A 227 3.06 17.67 -0.59
CA PHE A 227 2.54 16.31 -0.47
C PHE A 227 1.01 16.23 -0.58
N ILE A 228 0.52 15.06 -0.98
CA ILE A 228 -0.88 14.66 -0.84
C ILE A 228 -0.98 13.44 0.06
N HIS A 229 -2.10 13.36 0.77
CA HIS A 229 -2.42 12.26 1.66
C HIS A 229 -3.19 11.16 0.91
N ARG A 230 -2.72 9.91 1.00
CA ARG A 230 -3.29 8.69 0.39
C ARG A 230 -3.48 8.78 -1.12
N LEU A 231 -2.41 8.56 -1.87
CA LEU A 231 -2.45 8.36 -3.31
C LEU A 231 -2.64 6.86 -3.61
N PHE A 232 -3.75 6.50 -4.25
CA PHE A 232 -4.00 5.18 -4.82
C PHE A 232 -4.01 5.27 -6.34
N VAL A 233 -3.21 4.44 -7.01
CA VAL A 233 -3.08 4.42 -8.46
C VAL A 233 -3.25 3.00 -8.97
N GLU A 234 -4.14 2.80 -9.93
CA GLU A 234 -4.27 1.55 -10.69
C GLU A 234 -3.76 1.76 -12.12
N VAL A 235 -3.00 0.78 -12.61
CA VAL A 235 -2.46 0.79 -13.98
C VAL A 235 -2.99 -0.40 -14.75
N LEU A 236 -3.68 -0.12 -15.87
CA LEU A 236 -4.41 -1.12 -16.63
C LEU A 236 -3.52 -1.94 -17.57
N LYS A 237 -2.47 -1.32 -18.14
CA LYS A 237 -1.53 -1.92 -19.09
C LYS A 237 -0.08 -1.66 -18.66
N PRO A 238 0.35 -2.25 -17.53
CA PRO A 238 1.64 -1.94 -16.90
C PRO A 238 2.89 -2.39 -17.70
N GLU A 239 2.69 -3.12 -18.81
CA GLU A 239 3.72 -3.59 -19.73
C GLU A 239 3.98 -2.64 -20.90
N GLU A 240 3.04 -1.75 -21.20
CA GLU A 240 3.12 -0.77 -22.28
C GLU A 240 3.59 0.59 -21.75
N ASN A 241 4.34 1.36 -22.57
CA ASN A 241 4.79 2.73 -22.26
C ASN A 241 5.31 2.90 -20.83
N ARG A 242 6.24 2.02 -20.44
CA ARG A 242 6.64 1.81 -19.04
C ARG A 242 7.46 2.94 -18.42
N ILE A 243 8.04 3.83 -19.21
CA ILE A 243 8.93 4.91 -18.75
C ILE A 243 8.55 6.20 -19.48
N HIS A 244 8.30 7.25 -18.71
CA HIS A 244 8.06 8.58 -19.23
C HIS A 244 9.35 9.16 -19.83
N ASP A 245 9.27 9.89 -20.95
CA ASP A 245 10.43 10.43 -21.68
C ASP A 245 11.33 11.36 -20.83
N LYS A 246 10.72 12.12 -19.92
CA LYS A 246 11.39 12.97 -18.93
C LYS A 246 11.64 12.32 -17.56
N ALA A 247 11.49 10.99 -17.43
CA ALA A 247 11.76 10.32 -16.17
C ALA A 247 13.26 10.45 -15.79
N PRO A 248 13.60 10.68 -14.51
CA PRO A 248 14.99 10.87 -14.08
C PRO A 248 15.78 9.56 -13.95
N PHE A 249 15.47 8.55 -14.77
CA PHE A 249 16.18 7.27 -14.80
C PHE A 249 16.11 6.62 -16.18
N THR A 250 17.03 5.71 -16.45
CA THR A 250 17.05 4.93 -17.70
C THR A 250 16.40 3.57 -17.52
N GLU A 251 15.94 2.93 -18.59
CA GLU A 251 15.40 1.57 -18.53
C GLU A 251 16.39 0.58 -17.93
N ARG A 252 17.67 0.68 -18.31
CA ARG A 252 18.74 -0.15 -17.74
C ARG A 252 18.82 0.00 -16.22
N TYR A 253 18.84 1.24 -15.73
CA TYR A 253 18.80 1.49 -14.28
C TYR A 253 17.56 0.88 -13.63
N GLY A 254 16.38 1.02 -14.26
CA GLY A 254 15.14 0.45 -13.72
C GLY A 254 15.18 -1.07 -13.61
N ILE A 255 15.77 -1.76 -14.60
CA ILE A 255 15.96 -3.21 -14.60
C ILE A 255 16.95 -3.61 -13.51
N ASP A 256 18.13 -3.00 -13.48
CA ASP A 256 19.18 -3.28 -12.51
C ASP A 256 18.66 -3.04 -11.07
N TYR A 257 17.95 -1.92 -10.85
CA TYR A 257 17.29 -1.60 -9.58
C TYR A 257 16.28 -2.67 -9.17
N ALA A 258 15.43 -3.12 -10.08
CA ALA A 258 14.45 -4.16 -9.80
C ALA A 258 15.13 -5.49 -9.45
N HIS A 259 16.10 -5.91 -10.25
CA HIS A 259 16.79 -7.19 -10.10
C HIS A 259 17.58 -7.26 -8.80
N ASP A 260 18.33 -6.20 -8.47
CA ASP A 260 19.23 -6.20 -7.32
C ASP A 260 18.52 -5.85 -6.01
N TYR A 261 17.63 -4.85 -6.02
CA TYR A 261 17.10 -4.25 -4.79
C TYR A 261 15.68 -4.67 -4.44
N ILE A 262 14.90 -5.16 -5.41
CA ILE A 262 13.49 -5.54 -5.21
C ILE A 262 13.31 -7.06 -5.24
N ILE A 263 13.97 -7.75 -6.18
CA ILE A 263 13.64 -9.14 -6.53
C ILE A 263 14.72 -10.13 -6.05
N CYS A 264 16.00 -9.78 -6.18
CA CYS A 264 17.10 -10.75 -6.24
C CYS A 264 16.85 -11.76 -7.38
N ALA A 265 16.85 -11.24 -8.60
CA ALA A 265 16.39 -11.96 -9.80
C ALA A 265 17.19 -13.25 -10.10
N ASP A 266 18.50 -13.24 -9.85
CA ASP A 266 19.36 -14.41 -10.06
C ASP A 266 18.93 -15.64 -9.25
N LYS A 267 18.26 -15.42 -8.12
CA LYS A 267 17.77 -16.48 -7.23
C LYS A 267 16.25 -16.61 -7.27
N LEU A 268 15.56 -16.11 -8.29
CA LEU A 268 14.10 -16.03 -8.30
C LEU A 268 13.42 -17.43 -8.28
N LEU A 269 14.06 -18.42 -8.89
CA LEU A 269 13.53 -19.79 -9.01
C LEU A 269 13.82 -20.69 -7.81
N GLU A 270 14.65 -20.24 -6.88
CA GLU A 270 15.10 -21.01 -5.74
C GLU A 270 14.83 -20.27 -4.43
N ARG A 271 14.76 -21.01 -3.34
CA ARG A 271 14.60 -20.41 -2.01
C ARG A 271 15.93 -19.78 -1.57
N VAL A 272 15.88 -18.54 -1.10
CA VAL A 272 17.05 -17.88 -0.50
C VAL A 272 17.17 -18.27 0.97
N GLY A 273 18.30 -18.90 1.32
CA GLY A 273 18.63 -19.32 2.69
C GLY A 273 19.82 -18.60 3.31
N GLU A 274 20.33 -17.56 2.65
CA GLU A 274 21.53 -16.82 3.07
C GLU A 274 21.37 -15.32 2.78
N SER A 275 22.26 -14.50 3.36
CA SER A 275 22.25 -13.06 3.14
C SER A 275 22.49 -12.71 1.68
N ILE A 276 21.71 -11.76 1.18
CA ILE A 276 21.84 -11.20 -0.18
C ILE A 276 22.21 -9.71 -0.16
N LEU A 277 22.48 -9.13 1.02
CA LEU A 277 22.96 -7.76 1.13
C LEU A 277 24.40 -7.64 0.66
N LYS A 278 24.69 -6.59 -0.11
CA LYS A 278 26.05 -6.22 -0.48
C LYS A 278 26.70 -5.43 0.66
N GLU A 279 28.03 -5.38 0.66
CA GLU A 279 28.79 -4.64 1.67
C GLU A 279 28.39 -3.16 1.69
N GLY A 280 28.08 -2.62 2.87
CA GLY A 280 27.65 -1.23 3.05
C GLY A 280 26.14 -0.97 2.94
N GLU A 281 25.33 -1.97 2.53
CA GLU A 281 23.88 -1.83 2.48
C GLU A 281 23.24 -2.08 3.86
N GLU A 282 22.39 -1.16 4.33
CA GLU A 282 21.65 -1.35 5.58
C GLU A 282 20.50 -2.35 5.42
N TYR A 283 19.78 -2.25 4.28
CA TYR A 283 18.73 -3.16 3.86
C TYR A 283 18.45 -3.00 2.35
N THR A 284 17.79 -3.99 1.76
CA THR A 284 17.12 -3.89 0.46
C THR A 284 15.69 -4.43 0.57
N TYR A 285 14.81 -4.13 -0.38
CA TYR A 285 13.47 -4.73 -0.37
C TYR A 285 13.53 -6.23 -0.63
N ALA A 286 14.45 -6.67 -1.50
CA ALA A 286 14.73 -8.09 -1.73
C ALA A 286 15.15 -8.80 -0.44
N GLU A 287 16.06 -8.22 0.36
CA GLU A 287 16.47 -8.81 1.62
C GLU A 287 15.29 -8.98 2.59
N ARG A 288 14.49 -7.93 2.79
CA ARG A 288 13.33 -7.98 3.69
C ARG A 288 12.24 -8.94 3.22
N ALA A 289 12.10 -9.13 1.90
CA ALA A 289 11.15 -10.04 1.29
C ALA A 289 11.59 -11.51 1.40
N ARG A 290 12.91 -11.77 1.33
CA ARG A 290 13.44 -13.11 1.07
C ARG A 290 14.26 -13.68 2.22
N PHE A 291 15.20 -12.93 2.78
CA PHE A 291 16.05 -13.45 3.85
C PHE A 291 16.69 -12.32 4.66
N CYS A 292 16.01 -11.88 5.72
CA CYS A 292 16.56 -10.85 6.60
C CYS A 292 17.27 -11.46 7.81
N LEU A 293 18.56 -11.18 7.98
CA LEU A 293 19.36 -11.70 9.10
C LEU A 293 18.89 -11.19 10.47
N LYS A 294 18.11 -10.11 10.53
CA LYS A 294 17.55 -9.58 11.77
C LYS A 294 16.20 -10.22 12.17
N ASP A 295 15.54 -10.94 11.26
CA ASP A 295 14.25 -11.57 11.55
C ASP A 295 14.37 -12.71 12.59
N PRO A 296 13.49 -12.80 13.60
CA PRO A 296 13.51 -13.93 14.54
C PRO A 296 13.30 -15.28 13.85
N VAL A 297 12.44 -15.30 12.81
CA VAL A 297 12.16 -16.47 11.98
C VAL A 297 12.53 -16.14 10.54
N LYS A 298 13.42 -16.93 9.93
CA LYS A 298 13.83 -16.74 8.54
C LYS A 298 12.80 -17.35 7.61
N VAL A 299 12.17 -16.50 6.78
CA VAL A 299 11.19 -16.95 5.79
C VAL A 299 11.43 -16.21 4.48
N ASP A 300 11.60 -16.96 3.40
CA ASP A 300 11.53 -16.40 2.03
C ASP A 300 10.07 -16.20 1.65
N GLN A 301 9.51 -15.08 2.08
CA GLN A 301 8.09 -14.77 1.94
C GLN A 301 7.70 -14.68 0.46
N LEU A 302 8.60 -14.19 -0.41
CA LEU A 302 8.37 -14.15 -1.85
C LEU A 302 8.29 -15.55 -2.45
N PHE A 303 9.25 -16.42 -2.13
CA PHE A 303 9.22 -17.82 -2.59
C PHE A 303 7.98 -18.55 -2.07
N GLU A 304 7.62 -18.38 -0.79
CA GLU A 304 6.38 -18.93 -0.23
C GLU A 304 5.13 -18.46 -1.00
N ALA A 305 5.04 -17.17 -1.32
CA ALA A 305 3.92 -16.62 -2.08
C ALA A 305 3.82 -17.24 -3.48
N ILE A 306 4.95 -17.40 -4.18
CA ILE A 306 5.02 -18.04 -5.50
C ILE A 306 4.54 -19.49 -5.43
N GLU A 307 5.05 -20.28 -4.48
CA GLU A 307 4.65 -21.69 -4.34
C GLU A 307 3.17 -21.84 -3.97
N LYS A 308 2.65 -20.97 -3.11
CA LYS A 308 1.22 -20.91 -2.79
C LYS A 308 0.36 -20.65 -4.02
N LEU A 309 0.77 -19.71 -4.88
CA LEU A 309 0.04 -19.35 -6.11
C LEU A 309 0.08 -20.45 -7.17
N LYS A 310 1.21 -21.17 -7.28
CA LYS A 310 1.30 -22.36 -8.16
C LYS A 310 0.31 -23.45 -7.75
N GLY A 311 0.10 -23.65 -6.44
CA GLY A 311 -0.83 -24.64 -5.90
C GLY A 311 -2.30 -24.20 -5.92
N ASP A 312 -2.57 -22.91 -5.71
CA ASP A 312 -3.91 -22.34 -5.71
C ASP A 312 -3.87 -20.88 -6.19
N ARG A 313 -4.46 -20.62 -7.36
CA ARG A 313 -4.48 -19.28 -7.95
C ARG A 313 -5.34 -18.29 -7.16
N CYS A 314 -6.33 -18.77 -6.41
CA CYS A 314 -7.24 -17.92 -5.63
C CYS A 314 -6.73 -17.63 -4.21
N ARG A 315 -5.42 -17.81 -3.94
CA ARG A 315 -4.83 -17.50 -2.64
C ARG A 315 -4.93 -16.01 -2.31
N ARG A 316 -5.24 -15.72 -1.05
CA ARG A 316 -5.46 -14.35 -0.51
C ARG A 316 -4.49 -14.00 0.63
N ASP A 317 -3.48 -14.84 0.82
CA ASP A 317 -2.44 -14.75 1.85
C ASP A 317 -1.04 -14.77 1.22
N CYS A 318 -0.93 -14.33 -0.04
CA CYS A 318 0.33 -14.12 -0.76
C CYS A 318 0.80 -12.68 -0.54
N TYR A 319 0.94 -12.31 0.74
CA TYR A 319 1.42 -11.02 1.20
C TYR A 319 2.88 -11.14 1.65
N ILE A 320 3.69 -10.13 1.33
CA ILE A 320 5.08 -10.02 1.71
C ILE A 320 5.24 -8.74 2.53
N GLY A 321 5.66 -8.88 3.78
CA GLY A 321 5.94 -7.76 4.67
C GLY A 321 7.41 -7.31 4.55
N ILE A 322 7.63 -6.01 4.35
CA ILE A 322 8.97 -5.41 4.21
C ILE A 322 9.38 -4.66 5.48
N SER A 323 8.43 -3.91 6.06
CA SER A 323 8.59 -3.23 7.33
C SER A 323 8.65 -4.22 8.50
N ARG A 324 9.27 -3.78 9.59
CA ARG A 324 9.45 -4.51 10.85
C ARG A 324 9.26 -3.58 12.05
N PRO A 325 8.93 -4.10 13.24
CA PRO A 325 8.71 -3.26 14.43
C PRO A 325 9.86 -2.31 14.75
N TRP A 326 11.11 -2.76 14.58
CA TRP A 326 12.30 -1.92 14.82
C TRP A 326 12.45 -0.76 13.83
N ASP A 327 11.75 -0.79 12.69
CA ASP A 327 11.78 0.32 11.74
C ASP A 327 11.05 1.56 12.29
N LEU A 328 10.20 1.43 13.32
CA LEU A 328 9.60 2.59 13.99
C LEU A 328 10.63 3.50 14.66
N THR A 329 11.75 2.94 15.14
CA THR A 329 12.83 3.71 15.78
C THR A 329 14.02 3.93 14.86
N SER A 330 14.01 3.35 13.65
CA SER A 330 15.06 3.58 12.65
C SER A 330 15.04 5.00 12.08
N ARG A 331 16.23 5.48 11.72
CA ARG A 331 16.45 6.75 11.00
C ARG A 331 16.02 6.65 9.55
N ASP A 332 16.27 5.52 8.88
CA ASP A 332 15.92 5.32 7.48
C ASP A 332 15.05 4.07 7.26
N PRO A 333 13.79 4.08 7.70
CA PRO A 333 12.94 2.90 7.62
C PRO A 333 12.39 2.69 6.19
N PRO A 334 12.22 1.45 5.70
CA PRO A 334 11.81 1.14 4.32
C PRO A 334 10.59 1.91 3.82
N CYS A 335 10.67 2.69 2.73
CA CYS A 335 9.48 3.40 2.22
C CYS A 335 8.35 2.43 1.83
N LEU A 336 8.69 1.34 1.13
CA LEU A 336 7.80 0.20 0.93
C LEU A 336 7.56 -0.54 2.25
N ARG A 337 6.29 -0.81 2.54
CA ARG A 337 5.85 -1.47 3.77
C ARG A 337 5.52 -2.93 3.54
N GLY A 338 4.88 -3.22 2.42
CA GLY A 338 4.60 -4.56 1.96
C GLY A 338 3.86 -4.56 0.64
N TYR A 339 3.67 -5.76 0.10
CA TYR A 339 2.94 -5.95 -1.15
C TYR A 339 2.24 -7.30 -1.18
N GLN A 340 1.26 -7.44 -2.05
CA GLN A 340 0.47 -8.64 -2.20
C GLN A 340 0.24 -9.00 -3.66
N PHE A 341 0.19 -10.30 -3.93
CA PHE A 341 -0.27 -10.85 -5.20
C PHE A 341 -1.64 -11.49 -5.02
N VAL A 342 -2.59 -11.13 -5.88
CA VAL A 342 -3.97 -11.65 -5.85
C VAL A 342 -4.47 -11.90 -7.26
N THR A 343 -5.37 -12.86 -7.42
CA THR A 343 -6.07 -13.04 -8.71
C THR A 343 -7.16 -12.00 -8.89
N SER A 344 -7.20 -11.37 -10.07
CA SER A 344 -8.22 -10.43 -10.53
C SER A 344 -8.60 -10.80 -11.97
N ARG A 345 -9.84 -11.28 -12.18
CA ARG A 345 -10.41 -11.59 -13.51
C ARG A 345 -9.41 -12.30 -14.45
N GLU A 346 -8.85 -13.42 -13.97
CA GLU A 346 -7.83 -14.28 -14.62
C GLU A 346 -6.39 -13.75 -14.69
N LYS A 347 -6.15 -12.50 -14.30
CA LYS A 347 -4.82 -11.88 -14.21
C LYS A 347 -4.26 -11.95 -12.78
N LEU A 348 -2.94 -11.84 -12.66
CA LEU A 348 -2.29 -11.63 -11.36
C LEU A 348 -2.15 -10.12 -11.10
N LYS A 349 -2.79 -9.57 -10.06
CA LYS A 349 -2.62 -8.16 -9.68
C LYS A 349 -1.62 -8.06 -8.54
N GLY A 350 -0.58 -7.24 -8.73
CA GLY A 350 0.39 -6.85 -7.71
C GLY A 350 -0.02 -5.52 -7.06
N ILE A 351 -0.12 -5.51 -5.73
CA ILE A 351 -0.59 -4.35 -4.96
C ILE A 351 0.50 -3.93 -3.97
N PHE A 352 1.03 -2.72 -4.13
CA PHE A 352 2.18 -2.24 -3.37
C PHE A 352 1.79 -1.10 -2.44
N TYR A 353 2.14 -1.21 -1.15
CA TYR A 353 1.78 -0.24 -0.12
C TYR A 353 3.01 0.43 0.46
N MET A 354 3.08 1.76 0.32
CA MET A 354 4.19 2.58 0.76
C MET A 354 3.73 3.61 1.79
N ARG A 355 4.51 3.78 2.87
CA ARG A 355 4.23 4.84 3.85
C ARG A 355 4.56 6.23 3.31
N SER A 356 5.46 6.32 2.33
CA SER A 356 5.89 7.55 1.69
C SER A 356 6.55 7.24 0.36
N ASN A 357 6.35 8.07 -0.66
CA ASN A 357 7.04 7.96 -1.95
C ASN A 357 7.38 9.34 -2.50
N ASP A 358 8.67 9.58 -2.75
CA ASP A 358 9.12 10.74 -3.54
C ASP A 358 8.66 10.53 -4.99
N ALA A 359 7.68 11.32 -5.40
CA ALA A 359 7.04 11.24 -6.69
C ALA A 359 8.00 11.60 -7.81
N TYR A 360 8.88 12.59 -7.63
CA TYR A 360 9.82 12.99 -8.68
C TYR A 360 11.00 12.03 -8.77
N GLY A 361 11.70 11.81 -7.65
CA GLY A 361 12.98 11.11 -7.66
C GLY A 361 12.91 9.59 -7.66
N ALA A 362 11.84 8.97 -7.13
CA ALA A 362 11.83 7.54 -6.85
C ALA A 362 10.61 6.78 -7.36
N MET A 363 9.41 7.38 -7.31
CA MET A 363 8.14 6.70 -7.57
C MET A 363 8.11 5.99 -8.91
N HIS A 364 8.59 6.63 -9.98
CA HIS A 364 8.57 6.01 -11.30
C HIS A 364 9.45 4.75 -11.38
N ALA A 365 10.66 4.80 -10.80
CA ALA A 365 11.57 3.65 -10.76
C ALA A 365 11.02 2.54 -9.84
N ASN A 366 10.38 2.92 -8.72
CA ASN A 366 9.67 1.96 -7.85
C ASN A 366 8.53 1.27 -8.62
N MET A 367 7.68 2.03 -9.31
CA MET A 367 6.57 1.49 -10.11
C MET A 367 7.06 0.55 -11.20
N PHE A 368 8.14 0.91 -11.89
CA PHE A 368 8.78 0.06 -12.90
C PHE A 368 9.24 -1.27 -12.29
N GLY A 369 10.00 -1.23 -11.19
CA GLY A 369 10.52 -2.44 -10.56
C GLY A 369 9.44 -3.32 -9.92
N PHE A 370 8.40 -2.73 -9.34
CA PHE A 370 7.25 -3.46 -8.79
C PHE A 370 6.38 -4.10 -9.87
N SER A 371 6.18 -3.40 -10.99
CA SER A 371 5.54 -3.96 -12.19
C SER A 371 6.33 -5.15 -12.72
N LEU A 372 7.66 -5.03 -12.81
CA LEU A 372 8.54 -6.11 -13.28
C LEU A 372 8.50 -7.33 -12.35
N LEU A 373 8.52 -7.13 -11.03
CA LEU A 373 8.33 -8.20 -10.06
C LEU A 373 6.98 -8.91 -10.27
N THR A 374 5.90 -8.14 -10.46
CA THR A 374 4.55 -8.69 -10.67
C THR A 374 4.49 -9.51 -11.95
N LYS A 375 5.10 -9.02 -13.04
CA LYS A 375 5.24 -9.75 -14.30
C LYS A 375 5.93 -11.09 -14.11
N TYR A 376 7.08 -11.12 -13.44
CA TYR A 376 7.81 -12.36 -13.22
C TYR A 376 7.01 -13.36 -12.37
N VAL A 377 6.34 -12.90 -11.31
CA VAL A 377 5.48 -13.79 -10.51
C VAL A 377 4.33 -14.32 -11.35
N ALA A 378 3.71 -13.51 -12.21
CA ALA A 378 2.65 -13.94 -13.12
C ALA A 378 3.14 -15.04 -14.07
N GLU A 379 4.29 -14.86 -14.71
CA GLU A 379 4.91 -15.85 -15.60
C GLU A 379 5.21 -17.17 -14.86
N LEU A 380 5.81 -17.10 -13.66
CA LEU A 380 6.16 -18.28 -12.87
C LEU A 380 4.97 -19.05 -12.31
N THR A 381 3.82 -18.40 -12.20
CA THR A 381 2.57 -18.98 -11.69
C THR A 381 1.56 -19.26 -12.80
N GLY A 382 1.97 -19.04 -14.06
CA GLY A 382 1.18 -19.34 -15.26
C GLY A 382 -0.02 -18.42 -15.47
N PHE A 383 0.03 -17.18 -14.99
CA PHE A 383 -0.98 -16.17 -15.32
C PHE A 383 -0.72 -15.60 -16.72
N PRO A 384 -1.77 -15.45 -17.55
CA PRO A 384 -1.59 -14.97 -18.91
C PRO A 384 -1.23 -13.47 -18.97
N ASP A 385 -1.57 -12.74 -17.92
CA ASP A 385 -1.42 -11.28 -17.84
C ASP A 385 -1.37 -10.84 -16.36
N TYR A 386 -0.97 -9.60 -16.13
CA TYR A 386 -0.82 -9.00 -14.82
C TYR A 386 -1.35 -7.57 -14.73
N GLY A 387 -1.81 -7.20 -13.53
CA GLY A 387 -2.24 -5.84 -13.19
C GLY A 387 -1.34 -5.22 -12.14
N TYR A 388 -1.34 -3.89 -12.07
CA TYR A 388 -0.50 -3.16 -11.13
C TYR A 388 -1.31 -2.12 -10.34
N ALA A 389 -1.09 -2.10 -9.03
CA ALA A 389 -1.71 -1.15 -8.11
C ALA A 389 -0.66 -0.61 -7.14
N HIS A 390 -0.62 0.71 -6.99
CA HIS A 390 0.34 1.43 -6.17
C HIS A 390 -0.38 2.30 -5.15
N PHE A 391 0.07 2.26 -3.90
CA PHE A 391 -0.48 3.07 -2.84
C PHE A 391 0.64 3.76 -2.07
N ALA A 392 0.54 5.07 -1.89
CA ALA A 392 1.42 5.87 -1.06
C ALA A 392 0.60 6.69 -0.05
N VAL A 393 0.83 6.47 1.25
CA VAL A 393 0.18 7.27 2.31
C VAL A 393 0.61 8.73 2.22
N ASP A 394 1.88 8.97 1.93
CA ASP A 394 2.49 10.29 1.72
C ASP A 394 3.19 10.32 0.35
N ALA A 395 2.49 10.77 -0.68
CA ALA A 395 3.09 11.01 -1.99
C ALA A 395 3.52 12.48 -2.07
N HIS A 396 4.80 12.73 -2.36
CA HIS A 396 5.36 14.07 -2.23
C HIS A 396 6.40 14.42 -3.29
N ILE A 397 6.64 15.72 -3.47
CA ILE A 397 7.73 16.30 -4.24
C ILE A 397 8.51 17.19 -3.27
N TYR A 398 9.83 16.99 -3.16
CA TYR A 398 10.65 17.92 -2.40
C TYR A 398 10.66 19.29 -3.07
N THR A 399 10.63 20.36 -2.27
CA THR A 399 10.48 21.72 -2.79
C THR A 399 11.60 22.13 -3.74
N GLY A 400 12.81 21.59 -3.55
CA GLY A 400 13.94 21.79 -4.46
C GLY A 400 13.75 21.26 -5.89
N PHE A 401 12.77 20.38 -6.13
CA PHE A 401 12.47 19.82 -7.45
C PHE A 401 11.19 20.35 -8.10
N LEU A 402 10.53 21.35 -7.49
CA LEU A 402 9.27 21.88 -8.03
C LEU A 402 9.45 22.50 -9.42
N ASP A 403 10.55 23.21 -9.68
CA ASP A 403 10.81 23.79 -10.99
C ASP A 403 11.03 22.70 -12.06
N SER A 404 11.77 21.63 -11.73
CA SER A 404 11.94 20.48 -12.63
C SER A 404 10.61 19.79 -12.92
N VAL A 405 9.75 19.62 -11.91
CA VAL A 405 8.40 19.07 -12.12
C VAL A 405 7.54 19.99 -12.98
N LYS A 406 7.62 21.31 -12.76
CA LYS A 406 6.91 22.28 -13.59
C LYS A 406 7.30 22.17 -15.07
N GLU A 407 8.58 21.98 -15.38
CA GLU A 407 9.04 21.76 -16.77
C GLU A 407 8.54 20.44 -17.38
N ILE A 408 8.32 19.42 -16.55
CA ILE A 408 7.73 18.15 -16.98
C ILE A 408 6.27 18.36 -17.38
N LEU A 409 5.48 18.96 -16.48
CA LEU A 409 4.03 19.16 -16.60
C LEU A 409 3.66 20.25 -17.62
N TYR A 410 4.42 21.34 -17.63
CA TYR A 410 4.14 22.55 -18.42
C TYR A 410 5.38 22.94 -19.25
N PRO A 411 5.81 22.12 -20.22
CA PRO A 411 6.97 22.43 -21.03
C PRO A 411 6.74 23.74 -21.81
N GLU A 412 7.69 24.67 -21.74
CA GLU A 412 7.64 25.85 -22.58
C GLU A 412 7.73 25.43 -24.05
N MET A 413 6.71 25.77 -24.84
CA MET A 413 6.80 25.69 -26.29
C MET A 413 7.85 26.70 -26.75
N LYS A 414 9.05 26.24 -27.07
CA LYS A 414 9.99 27.04 -27.86
C LYS A 414 9.30 27.40 -29.17
N ARG A 415 8.84 28.65 -29.31
CA ARG A 415 8.42 29.20 -30.60
C ARG A 415 9.60 29.01 -31.55
N LYS A 416 9.51 28.04 -32.46
CA LYS A 416 10.39 28.03 -33.63
C LYS A 416 10.14 29.37 -34.33
N GLY A 417 11.11 30.27 -34.27
CA GLY A 417 11.08 31.50 -35.05
C GLY A 417 10.82 31.11 -36.50
N LEU A 418 9.68 31.55 -37.04
CA LEU A 418 9.50 31.62 -38.48
C LEU A 418 10.51 32.67 -38.95
N GLY A 419 11.65 32.18 -39.44
CA GLY A 419 12.67 32.99 -40.11
C GLY A 419 12.20 33.45 -41.47
#